data_AF-A0A956ZQ90-F1
#
_entry.id   AF-A0A956ZQ90-F1
#
_cell.length_a   1.000
_cell.length_b   1.000
_cell.length_c   1.000
_cell.angle_alpha   90.00
_cell.angle_beta   90.00
_cell.angle_gamma   90.00
#
_symmetry.space_group_name_H-M   'P 1'
#
loop_
_entity.id
_entity.type
_entity.pdbx_description
1 polymer ?
#
loop_
_entity_poly.entity_id
_entity_poly.type
_entity_poly.pdbx_seq_one_letter_code
_entity_poly.pdbx_strand_id
1 'polypeptide(L)'
;MRKLLLFPGAFVVLALSGAALSSCVRTDVAAADVLKSDIARAPADSAAIESSATALDGFAADLYDQLSTEDGNLVFSPYSAAIALAMTRAGAAGETLTQMSDVLHADEAGDLDAGLNAIDQALAKRPGEYQWADKKVMLELATANQLFGQVDYPFDDVFLDRLASQYGAGMLLVDYTKRQAARESINNWVSDQTRRRIPELIAEGVLTKGTRLVLTNAIYLKAPWKTRFGADFTKEEPFMRLDGSTVQAQMMHQ
;
A
#
# COMPACT_ATOMS: atom_id res chain seq x y z
N MET A 1 -8.16 -23.69 14.67
CA MET A 1 -8.07 -22.33 14.09
C MET A 1 -6.97 -21.56 14.81
N ARG A 2 -5.71 -21.71 14.38
CA ARG A 2 -4.59 -20.96 14.97
C ARG A 2 -4.39 -19.67 14.17
N LYS A 3 -4.33 -18.56 14.90
CA LYS A 3 -4.10 -17.20 14.39
C LYS A 3 -2.75 -17.18 13.66
N LEU A 4 -2.77 -16.90 12.37
CA LEU A 4 -1.57 -16.47 11.64
C LEU A 4 -1.20 -15.09 12.20
N LEU A 5 -0.19 -15.06 13.07
CA LEU A 5 0.38 -13.83 13.60
C LEU A 5 1.09 -13.14 12.44
N LEU A 6 0.49 -12.09 11.89
CA LEU A 6 1.20 -11.11 11.09
C LEU A 6 2.13 -10.36 12.05
N PHE A 7 3.44 -10.54 11.87
CA PHE A 7 4.44 -9.64 12.43
C PHE A 7 4.37 -8.30 11.67
N PRO A 8 4.77 -7.19 12.31
CA PRO A 8 4.74 -5.87 11.68
C PRO A 8 5.80 -5.84 10.57
N GLY A 9 5.40 -6.11 9.33
CA GLY A 9 6.21 -5.79 8.17
C GLY A 9 6.38 -4.27 8.10
N ALA A 10 7.56 -3.83 7.67
CA ALA A 10 7.91 -2.42 7.53
C ALA A 10 6.81 -1.64 6.79
N PHE A 11 6.03 -0.86 7.53
CA PHE A 11 5.08 0.08 6.96
C PHE A 11 5.79 1.41 6.77
N VAL A 12 5.98 1.81 5.52
CA VAL A 12 6.47 3.14 5.19
C VAL A 12 5.32 4.13 5.40
N VAL A 13 5.31 4.81 6.54
CA VAL A 13 4.43 5.96 6.79
C VAL A 13 5.24 7.23 6.53
N LEU A 14 5.05 7.85 5.37
CA LEU A 14 5.62 9.18 5.07
C LEU A 14 4.72 10.26 5.67
N ALA A 15 5.22 10.98 6.67
CA ALA A 15 4.57 12.15 7.25
C ALA A 15 5.33 13.42 6.85
N LEU A 16 4.74 14.25 5.99
CA LEU A 16 5.32 15.53 5.58
C LEU A 16 4.89 16.63 6.57
N SER A 17 5.85 17.43 7.05
CA SER A 17 5.59 18.53 7.99
C SER A 17 5.82 19.91 7.38
N GLY A 18 4.81 20.80 7.48
CA GLY A 18 4.89 22.19 7.05
C GLY A 18 4.34 23.13 8.13
N ALA A 19 5.00 24.27 8.36
CA ALA A 19 4.66 25.22 9.42
C ALA A 19 3.73 26.34 8.90
N ALA A 20 2.57 26.54 9.52
CA ALA A 20 1.84 27.83 9.64
C ALA A 20 0.57 27.71 10.51
N LEU A 21 0.06 28.88 10.94
CA LEU A 21 -0.70 29.23 12.14
C LEU A 21 -2.24 28.99 12.09
N SER A 22 -2.85 29.00 13.30
CA SER A 22 -4.22 28.58 13.67
C SER A 22 -5.38 29.53 13.35
N SER A 23 -6.59 28.97 13.17
CA SER A 23 -7.85 29.47 13.78
C SER A 23 -9.05 28.48 13.72
N CYS A 24 -9.72 28.33 14.87
CA CYS A 24 -11.04 27.82 15.29
C CYS A 24 -11.96 26.87 14.44
N VAL A 25 -11.99 25.62 14.91
CA VAL A 25 -13.10 24.68 15.24
C VAL A 25 -14.48 24.79 14.56
N ARG A 26 -14.85 23.70 13.86
CA ARG A 26 -16.15 23.03 13.99
C ARG A 26 -15.94 21.53 14.24
N THR A 27 -16.67 20.99 15.20
CA THR A 27 -16.72 19.56 15.55
C THR A 27 -18.00 18.98 14.98
N ASP A 28 -17.87 18.03 14.05
CA ASP A 28 -18.73 16.85 13.90
C ASP A 28 -17.97 15.87 12.99
N VAL A 29 -17.66 14.68 13.48
CA VAL A 29 -16.97 13.63 12.70
C VAL A 29 -18.04 12.82 11.99
N ALA A 30 -18.42 13.26 10.79
CA ALA A 30 -19.27 12.53 9.86
C ALA A 30 -18.56 12.49 8.50
N ALA A 31 -18.41 11.30 7.91
CA ALA A 31 -17.81 11.01 6.60
C ALA A 31 -16.65 11.94 6.20
N ALA A 32 -15.40 11.54 6.45
CA ALA A 32 -14.22 12.34 6.06
C ALA A 32 -14.40 12.93 4.66
N ASP A 33 -14.46 14.26 4.58
CA ASP A 33 -14.63 14.97 3.31
C ASP A 33 -13.53 14.49 2.36
N VAL A 34 -13.94 14.01 1.18
CA VAL A 34 -13.01 13.57 0.14
C VAL A 34 -12.66 14.80 -0.69
N LEU A 35 -11.44 15.31 -0.54
CA LEU A 35 -10.88 16.30 -1.45
C LEU A 35 -10.37 15.57 -2.71
N LYS A 36 -11.04 15.80 -3.84
CA LYS A 36 -10.71 15.15 -5.11
C LYS A 36 -10.98 16.09 -6.28
N SER A 37 -10.15 15.99 -7.31
CA SER A 37 -10.42 16.62 -8.61
C SER A 37 -11.59 15.95 -9.33
N ASP A 38 -12.33 16.72 -10.14
CA ASP A 38 -13.40 16.23 -11.02
C ASP A 38 -12.85 15.49 -12.26
N ILE A 39 -11.52 15.47 -12.47
CA ILE A 39 -10.90 14.75 -13.56
C ILE A 39 -11.15 13.23 -13.42
N ALA A 40 -11.61 12.63 -14.53
CA ALA A 40 -11.78 11.19 -14.61
C ALA A 40 -10.41 10.48 -14.62
N ARG A 41 -10.37 9.28 -14.01
CA ARG A 41 -9.20 8.40 -14.10
C ARG A 41 -8.91 8.07 -15.55
N ALA A 42 -7.66 8.21 -15.97
CA ALA A 42 -7.19 7.87 -17.30
C ALA A 42 -7.39 6.36 -17.57
N PRO A 43 -7.73 5.98 -18.82
CA PRO A 43 -7.84 4.58 -19.18
C PRO A 43 -6.49 3.87 -19.00
N ALA A 44 -6.53 2.57 -18.69
CA ALA A 44 -5.33 1.76 -18.57
C ALA A 44 -4.55 1.71 -19.90
N ASP A 45 -3.32 2.21 -19.91
CA ASP A 45 -2.40 2.03 -21.03
C ASP A 45 -1.67 0.69 -20.88
N SER A 46 -2.10 -0.29 -21.68
CA SER A 46 -1.49 -1.63 -21.63
C SER A 46 -0.06 -1.66 -22.19
N ALA A 47 0.33 -0.67 -23.02
CA ALA A 47 1.69 -0.61 -23.56
C ALA A 47 2.73 -0.20 -22.51
N ALA A 48 2.32 0.55 -21.47
CA ALA A 48 3.18 0.98 -20.38
C ALA A 48 3.39 -0.08 -19.27
N ILE A 49 2.65 -1.21 -19.33
CA ILE A 49 2.68 -2.23 -18.26
C ILE A 49 4.06 -2.90 -18.17
N GLU A 50 4.65 -3.30 -19.28
CA GLU A 50 5.87 -4.12 -19.28
C GLU A 50 7.10 -3.34 -18.79
N SER A 51 7.30 -2.12 -19.28
CA SER A 51 8.39 -1.25 -18.83
C SER A 51 8.22 -0.85 -17.36
N SER A 52 6.99 -0.53 -16.94
CA SER A 52 6.72 -0.22 -15.54
C SER A 52 6.93 -1.43 -14.65
N ALA A 53 6.48 -2.63 -15.03
CA ALA A 53 6.74 -3.84 -14.26
C ALA A 53 8.25 -4.10 -14.07
N THR A 54 9.05 -3.84 -15.11
CA THR A 54 10.52 -3.92 -15.03
C THR A 54 11.09 -2.93 -14.02
N ALA A 55 10.61 -1.68 -14.03
CA ALA A 55 11.00 -0.67 -13.04
C ALA A 55 10.59 -1.06 -11.61
N LEU A 56 9.38 -1.61 -11.43
CA LEU A 56 8.95 -2.15 -10.13
C LEU A 56 9.83 -3.31 -9.66
N ASP A 57 10.29 -4.18 -10.56
CA ASP A 57 11.20 -5.28 -10.21
C ASP A 57 12.57 -4.74 -9.77
N GLY A 58 13.09 -3.69 -10.43
CA GLY A 58 14.30 -2.98 -10.01
C GLY A 58 14.15 -2.37 -8.61
N PHE A 59 13.10 -1.59 -8.40
CA PHE A 59 12.77 -1.03 -7.09
C PHE A 59 12.58 -2.12 -6.01
N ALA A 60 11.95 -3.26 -6.36
CA ALA A 60 11.75 -4.37 -5.45
C ALA A 60 13.06 -5.00 -5.00
N ALA A 61 14.01 -5.19 -5.93
CA ALA A 61 15.33 -5.72 -5.62
C ALA A 61 16.10 -4.76 -4.70
N ASP A 62 16.14 -3.47 -5.03
CA ASP A 62 16.83 -2.45 -4.23
C ASP A 62 16.24 -2.37 -2.81
N LEU A 63 14.90 -2.39 -2.69
CA LEU A 63 14.22 -2.37 -1.40
C LEU A 63 14.48 -3.66 -0.60
N TYR A 64 14.52 -4.82 -1.27
CA TYR A 64 14.86 -6.10 -0.63
C TYR A 64 16.27 -6.06 -0.04
N ASP A 65 17.25 -5.55 -0.80
CA ASP A 65 18.65 -5.46 -0.36
C ASP A 65 18.80 -4.58 0.89
N GLN A 66 17.99 -3.53 1.02
CA GLN A 66 17.97 -2.69 2.22
C GLN A 66 17.32 -3.40 3.42
N LEU A 67 16.14 -4.01 3.21
CA LEU A 67 15.34 -4.60 4.29
C LEU A 67 15.85 -5.96 4.77
N SER A 68 16.56 -6.71 3.93
CA SER A 68 17.07 -8.06 4.26
C SER A 68 18.28 -8.05 5.20
N THR A 69 18.71 -6.87 5.65
CA THR A 69 19.79 -6.69 6.63
C THR A 69 19.35 -7.01 8.07
N GLU A 70 18.05 -7.07 8.35
CA GLU A 70 17.51 -7.39 9.66
C GLU A 70 17.30 -8.89 9.87
N ASP A 71 17.55 -9.37 11.09
CA ASP A 71 17.27 -10.76 11.47
C ASP A 71 15.76 -11.02 11.52
N GLY A 72 15.32 -12.10 10.88
CA GLY A 72 13.95 -12.61 11.00
C GLY A 72 13.29 -12.89 9.65
N ASN A 73 11.96 -13.02 9.68
CA ASN A 73 11.18 -13.20 8.46
C ASN A 73 10.86 -11.83 7.85
N LEU A 74 11.18 -11.67 6.57
CA LEU A 74 10.86 -10.47 5.81
C LEU A 74 9.68 -10.75 4.87
N VAL A 75 8.64 -9.92 4.96
CA VAL A 75 7.52 -9.90 4.02
C VAL A 75 7.11 -8.45 3.79
N PHE A 76 7.09 -8.04 2.53
CA PHE A 76 6.62 -6.72 2.10
C PHE A 76 6.04 -6.78 0.69
N SER A 77 5.38 -5.71 0.26
CA SER A 77 4.89 -5.57 -1.11
C SER A 77 5.59 -4.40 -1.79
N PRO A 78 6.51 -4.67 -2.74
CA PRO A 78 7.17 -3.63 -3.52
C PRO A 78 6.16 -2.78 -4.30
N TYR A 79 5.16 -3.42 -4.91
CA TYR A 79 4.08 -2.73 -5.61
C TYR A 79 3.35 -1.70 -4.73
N SER A 80 2.99 -2.10 -3.50
CA SER A 80 2.37 -1.21 -2.52
C SER A 80 3.29 -0.04 -2.14
N ALA A 81 4.57 -0.30 -1.86
CA ALA A 81 5.50 0.78 -1.55
C ALA A 81 5.70 1.74 -2.75
N ALA A 82 5.81 1.20 -3.96
CA ALA A 82 5.99 1.97 -5.19
C ALA A 82 4.79 2.87 -5.48
N ILE A 83 3.56 2.39 -5.34
CA ILE A 83 2.35 3.22 -5.55
C ILE A 83 2.30 4.40 -4.57
N ALA A 84 2.58 4.16 -3.27
CA ALA A 84 2.61 5.25 -2.29
C ALA A 84 3.68 6.30 -2.61
N LEU A 85 4.87 5.85 -2.98
CA LEU A 85 5.96 6.75 -3.36
C LEU A 85 5.69 7.47 -4.68
N ALA A 86 5.07 6.81 -5.67
CA ALA A 86 4.72 7.41 -6.95
C ALA A 86 3.61 8.46 -6.80
N MET A 87 2.59 8.22 -5.96
CA MET A 87 1.63 9.25 -5.56
C MET A 87 2.30 10.44 -4.88
N THR A 88 3.34 10.22 -4.08
CA THR A 88 4.12 11.31 -3.46
C THR A 88 4.97 12.05 -4.51
N ARG A 89 5.60 11.31 -5.43
CA ARG A 89 6.39 11.83 -6.56
C ARG A 89 5.55 12.73 -7.46
N ALA A 90 4.27 12.42 -7.64
CA ALA A 90 3.34 13.24 -8.44
C ALA A 90 3.19 14.69 -7.91
N GLY A 91 3.48 14.93 -6.63
CA GLY A 91 3.53 16.28 -6.02
C GLY A 91 4.94 16.84 -5.82
N ALA A 92 5.99 16.08 -6.17
CA ALA A 92 7.37 16.50 -6.02
C ALA A 92 7.84 17.37 -7.20
N ALA A 93 8.88 18.18 -6.97
CA ALA A 93 9.52 19.01 -7.99
C ALA A 93 11.03 19.14 -7.72
N GLY A 94 11.78 19.54 -8.74
CA GLY A 94 13.22 19.76 -8.67
C GLY A 94 13.98 18.51 -8.20
N GLU A 95 14.96 18.70 -7.32
CA GLU A 95 15.81 17.62 -6.81
C GLU A 95 15.01 16.49 -6.15
N THR A 96 13.94 16.81 -5.41
CA THR A 96 13.08 15.79 -4.79
C THR A 96 12.42 14.90 -5.85
N LEU A 97 11.95 15.48 -6.95
CA LEU A 97 11.38 14.70 -8.05
C LEU A 97 12.42 13.79 -8.69
N THR A 98 13.64 14.30 -8.91
CA THR A 98 14.75 13.51 -9.47
C THR A 98 15.07 12.31 -8.58
N GLN A 99 15.35 12.54 -7.30
CA GLN A 99 15.71 11.44 -6.38
C GLN A 99 14.59 10.40 -6.25
N MET A 100 13.33 10.83 -6.22
CA MET A 100 12.20 9.90 -6.18
C MET A 100 12.02 9.13 -7.49
N SER A 101 12.33 9.76 -8.63
CA SER A 101 12.29 9.10 -9.94
C SER A 101 13.38 8.04 -10.05
N ASP A 102 14.60 8.35 -9.61
CA ASP A 102 15.74 7.42 -9.60
C ASP A 102 15.44 6.19 -8.74
N VAL A 103 14.96 6.39 -7.51
CA VAL A 103 14.60 5.28 -6.60
C VAL A 103 13.49 4.41 -7.18
N LEU A 104 12.54 4.99 -7.91
CA LEU A 104 11.43 4.26 -8.50
C LEU A 104 11.73 3.69 -9.89
N HIS A 105 12.97 3.83 -10.40
CA HIS A 105 13.35 3.44 -11.75
C HIS A 105 12.39 4.02 -12.82
N ALA A 106 11.97 5.28 -12.60
CA ALA A 106 10.89 5.89 -13.38
C ALA A 106 11.31 6.21 -14.83
N ASP A 107 12.59 6.50 -15.05
CA ASP A 107 13.13 6.82 -16.36
C ASP A 107 13.20 5.56 -17.25
N GLU A 108 13.49 4.40 -16.67
CA GLU A 108 13.45 3.10 -17.32
C GLU A 108 12.04 2.70 -17.75
N ALA A 109 11.03 3.12 -16.98
CA ALA A 109 9.62 2.85 -17.27
C ALA A 109 9.08 3.69 -18.44
N GLY A 110 9.70 4.84 -18.74
CA GLY A 110 9.23 5.84 -19.70
C GLY A 110 8.03 6.65 -19.18
N ASP A 111 6.91 5.98 -18.90
CA ASP A 111 5.74 6.56 -18.22
C ASP A 111 5.30 5.65 -17.07
N LEU A 112 6.02 5.76 -15.95
CA LEU A 112 5.78 4.97 -14.75
C LEU A 112 4.34 5.16 -14.21
N ASP A 113 3.83 6.40 -14.24
CA ASP A 113 2.52 6.73 -13.69
C ASP A 113 1.41 6.04 -14.51
N ALA A 114 1.47 6.09 -15.85
CA ALA A 114 0.52 5.41 -16.72
C ALA A 114 0.59 3.88 -16.59
N GLY A 115 1.79 3.30 -16.45
CA GLY A 115 1.94 1.87 -16.28
C GLY A 115 1.47 1.38 -14.90
N LEU A 116 1.77 2.12 -13.82
CA LEU A 116 1.22 1.86 -12.48
C LEU A 116 -0.30 1.95 -12.48
N ASN A 117 -0.87 2.96 -13.18
CA ASN A 117 -2.31 3.08 -13.37
C ASN A 117 -2.90 1.83 -14.05
N ALA A 118 -2.27 1.38 -15.13
CA ALA A 118 -2.71 0.21 -15.88
C ALA A 118 -2.60 -1.09 -15.06
N ILE A 119 -1.51 -1.26 -14.31
CA ILE A 119 -1.30 -2.39 -13.40
C ILE A 119 -2.38 -2.39 -12.30
N ASP A 120 -2.63 -1.26 -11.63
CA ASP A 120 -3.66 -1.16 -10.60
C ASP A 120 -5.06 -1.50 -11.16
N GLN A 121 -5.42 -0.96 -12.32
CA GLN A 121 -6.69 -1.28 -12.97
C GLN A 121 -6.78 -2.76 -13.40
N ALA A 122 -5.67 -3.38 -13.77
CA ALA A 122 -5.62 -4.81 -14.09
C ALA A 122 -5.78 -5.67 -12.82
N LEU A 123 -5.13 -5.29 -11.71
CA LEU A 123 -5.24 -5.96 -10.42
C LEU A 123 -6.65 -5.84 -9.83
N ALA A 124 -7.29 -4.68 -9.95
CA ALA A 124 -8.66 -4.44 -9.48
C ALA A 124 -9.71 -5.36 -10.15
N LYS A 125 -9.39 -5.94 -11.32
CA LYS A 125 -10.25 -6.89 -12.05
C LYS A 125 -10.00 -8.37 -11.70
N ARG A 126 -8.98 -8.67 -10.88
CA ARG A 126 -8.60 -10.04 -10.48
C ARG A 126 -9.45 -10.65 -9.35
N PRO A 127 -10.01 -9.91 -8.39
CA PRO A 127 -10.84 -10.52 -7.37
C PRO A 127 -12.10 -11.14 -7.98
N GLY A 128 -12.48 -12.33 -7.50
CA GLY A 128 -13.70 -12.97 -7.97
C GLY A 128 -13.72 -14.47 -7.81
N GLU A 129 -14.87 -15.05 -8.15
CA GLU A 129 -15.04 -16.48 -8.26
C GLU A 129 -14.59 -16.95 -9.65
N TYR A 130 -13.67 -17.91 -9.65
CA TYR A 130 -13.15 -18.54 -10.85
C TYR A 130 -13.58 -20.00 -10.89
N GLN A 131 -13.98 -20.47 -12.08
CA GLN A 131 -14.14 -21.90 -12.32
C GLN A 131 -12.77 -22.52 -12.54
N TRP A 132 -12.41 -23.51 -11.73
CA TRP A 132 -11.17 -24.25 -11.85
C TRP A 132 -11.45 -25.76 -11.76
N ALA A 133 -11.32 -26.46 -12.89
CA ALA A 133 -11.78 -27.84 -13.06
C ALA A 133 -13.27 -27.99 -12.65
N ASP A 134 -13.55 -28.89 -11.72
CA ASP A 134 -14.88 -29.19 -11.17
C ASP A 134 -15.28 -28.27 -10.00
N LYS A 135 -14.45 -27.29 -9.63
CA LYS A 135 -14.65 -26.47 -8.42
C LYS A 135 -14.69 -24.99 -8.72
N LYS A 136 -15.48 -24.27 -7.91
CA LYS A 136 -15.44 -22.82 -7.81
C LYS A 136 -14.40 -22.43 -6.77
N VAL A 137 -13.54 -21.49 -7.13
CA VAL A 137 -12.49 -20.99 -6.25
C VAL A 137 -12.54 -19.48 -6.16
N MET A 138 -12.34 -18.94 -4.97
CA MET A 138 -12.34 -17.50 -4.75
C MET A 138 -10.91 -16.97 -4.75
N LEU A 139 -10.62 -16.00 -5.61
CA LEU A 139 -9.44 -15.15 -5.52
C LEU A 139 -9.84 -13.89 -4.78
N GLU A 140 -9.23 -13.67 -3.62
CA GLU A 140 -9.37 -12.42 -2.86
C GLU A 140 -8.09 -11.61 -3.06
N LEU A 141 -8.22 -10.44 -3.68
CA LEU A 141 -7.18 -9.43 -3.75
C LEU A 141 -7.81 -8.10 -3.36
N ALA A 142 -7.17 -7.36 -2.48
CA ALA A 142 -7.58 -6.01 -2.12
C ALA A 142 -6.34 -5.13 -2.01
N THR A 143 -6.39 -3.98 -2.67
CA THR A 143 -5.41 -2.90 -2.55
C THR A 143 -6.10 -1.73 -1.87
N ALA A 144 -5.40 -1.07 -0.96
CA ALA A 144 -5.90 0.06 -0.20
C ALA A 144 -4.86 1.17 -0.25
N ASN A 145 -4.99 2.05 -1.24
CA ASN A 145 -4.12 3.18 -1.47
C ASN A 145 -4.90 4.44 -1.11
N GLN A 146 -4.44 5.20 -0.11
CA GLN A 146 -5.16 6.38 0.33
C GLN A 146 -4.23 7.45 0.87
N LEU A 147 -4.56 8.69 0.53
CA LEU A 147 -3.94 9.88 1.08
C LEU A 147 -4.85 10.49 2.15
N PHE A 148 -4.28 10.87 3.27
CA PHE A 148 -4.96 11.54 4.37
C PHE A 148 -4.38 12.94 4.55
N GLY A 149 -5.13 13.95 4.10
CA GLY A 149 -4.72 15.34 4.13
C GLY A 149 -5.18 16.06 5.39
N GLN A 150 -4.43 17.06 5.82
CA GLN A 150 -4.87 17.99 6.84
C GLN A 150 -6.08 18.78 6.32
N VAL A 151 -7.17 18.79 7.08
CA VAL A 151 -8.30 19.68 6.82
C VAL A 151 -7.82 21.15 6.79
N ASP A 152 -8.40 21.94 5.89
CA ASP A 152 -8.08 23.35 5.63
C ASP A 152 -6.66 23.62 5.09
N TYR A 153 -5.89 22.57 4.75
CA TYR A 153 -4.61 22.76 4.06
C TYR A 153 -4.85 22.96 2.55
N PRO A 154 -4.27 23.99 1.92
CA PRO A 154 -4.47 24.28 0.50
C PRO A 154 -3.61 23.36 -0.36
N PHE A 155 -4.10 22.15 -0.63
CA PHE A 155 -3.47 21.25 -1.60
C PHE A 155 -3.59 21.82 -3.02
N ASP A 156 -2.53 21.65 -3.81
CA ASP A 156 -2.44 22.15 -5.17
C ASP A 156 -3.38 21.37 -6.13
N ASP A 157 -4.11 22.09 -6.99
CA ASP A 157 -5.07 21.48 -7.91
C ASP A 157 -4.39 20.54 -8.93
N VAL A 158 -3.18 20.88 -9.40
CA VAL A 158 -2.43 20.03 -10.35
C VAL A 158 -2.04 18.72 -9.68
N PHE A 159 -1.72 18.74 -8.39
CA PHE A 159 -1.47 17.53 -7.62
C PHE A 159 -2.73 16.65 -7.52
N LEU A 160 -3.88 17.26 -7.18
CA LEU A 160 -5.16 16.54 -7.10
C LEU A 160 -5.59 15.95 -8.46
N ASP A 161 -5.34 16.68 -9.54
CA ASP A 161 -5.57 16.24 -10.92
C ASP A 161 -4.73 15.00 -11.29
N ARG A 162 -3.44 15.01 -10.92
CA ARG A 162 -2.54 13.86 -11.13
C ARG A 162 -2.99 12.63 -10.33
N LEU A 163 -3.37 12.81 -9.07
CA LEU A 163 -3.90 11.72 -8.23
C LEU A 163 -5.19 11.13 -8.82
N ALA A 164 -6.12 11.98 -9.25
CA ALA A 164 -7.38 11.54 -9.83
C ALA A 164 -7.18 10.82 -11.17
N SER A 165 -6.38 11.39 -12.06
CA SER A 165 -6.13 10.85 -13.40
C SER A 165 -5.32 9.55 -13.39
N GLN A 166 -4.21 9.49 -12.66
CA GLN A 166 -3.30 8.32 -12.73
C GLN A 166 -3.61 7.26 -11.67
N TYR A 167 -4.08 7.65 -10.50
CA TYR A 167 -4.26 6.72 -9.39
C TYR A 167 -5.74 6.45 -9.06
N GLY A 168 -6.66 7.19 -9.69
CA GLY A 168 -8.08 7.16 -9.32
C GLY A 168 -8.34 7.68 -7.91
N ALA A 169 -7.33 8.30 -7.29
CA ALA A 169 -7.31 8.61 -5.88
C ALA A 169 -7.86 10.00 -5.60
N GLY A 170 -8.50 10.13 -4.44
CA GLY A 170 -8.76 11.40 -3.78
C GLY A 170 -8.08 11.39 -2.42
N MET A 171 -8.19 12.50 -1.69
CA MET A 171 -7.62 12.65 -0.37
C MET A 171 -8.73 12.71 0.67
N LEU A 172 -8.66 11.85 1.68
CA LEU A 172 -9.54 11.95 2.84
C LEU A 172 -9.00 13.02 3.77
N LEU A 173 -9.86 13.96 4.18
CA LEU A 173 -9.44 15.01 5.09
C LEU A 173 -9.55 14.56 6.55
N VAL A 174 -8.48 14.80 7.30
CA VAL A 174 -8.36 14.54 8.74
C VAL A 174 -7.79 15.74 9.47
N ASP A 175 -8.16 15.92 10.73
CA ASP A 175 -7.64 17.00 11.56
C ASP A 175 -6.46 16.51 12.41
N TYR A 176 -5.23 16.69 11.91
CA TYR A 176 -4.01 16.33 12.65
C TYR A 176 -3.75 17.22 13.86
N THR A 177 -4.50 18.32 14.07
CA THR A 177 -4.48 19.02 15.37
C THR A 177 -5.08 18.14 16.47
N LYS A 178 -5.98 17.22 16.11
CA LYS A 178 -6.59 16.17 16.95
C LYS A 178 -5.92 14.81 16.69
N ARG A 179 -4.60 14.74 16.90
CA ARG A 179 -3.73 13.60 16.55
C ARG A 179 -4.27 12.21 16.87
N GLN A 180 -4.81 12.01 18.08
CA GLN A 180 -5.32 10.69 18.47
C GLN A 180 -6.55 10.29 17.63
N ALA A 181 -7.48 11.22 17.44
CA ALA A 181 -8.64 11.00 16.58
C ALA A 181 -8.22 10.79 15.11
N ALA A 182 -7.24 11.55 14.60
CA ALA A 182 -6.71 11.35 13.26
C ALA A 182 -6.07 9.95 13.10
N ARG A 183 -5.25 9.53 14.07
CA ARG A 183 -4.65 8.19 14.11
C ARG A 183 -5.73 7.10 14.09
N GLU A 184 -6.74 7.22 14.95
CA GLU A 184 -7.84 6.26 15.03
C GLU A 184 -8.64 6.20 13.73
N SER A 185 -8.96 7.36 13.12
CA SER A 185 -9.65 7.42 11.82
C SER A 185 -8.85 6.70 10.72
N ILE A 186 -7.54 6.94 10.63
CA ILE A 186 -6.69 6.29 9.63
C ILE A 186 -6.60 4.79 9.88
N ASN A 187 -6.33 4.36 11.12
CA ASN A 187 -6.24 2.94 11.46
C ASN A 187 -7.56 2.20 11.24
N ASN A 188 -8.70 2.81 11.57
CA ASN A 188 -10.02 2.22 11.32
C ASN A 188 -10.26 2.04 9.82
N TRP A 189 -9.95 3.07 9.01
CA TRP A 189 -10.07 2.97 7.56
C TRP A 189 -9.19 1.84 7.00
N VAL A 190 -7.91 1.79 7.38
CA VAL A 190 -6.97 0.75 6.92
C VAL A 190 -7.42 -0.65 7.38
N SER A 191 -7.86 -0.78 8.62
CA SER A 191 -8.41 -2.03 9.15
C SER A 191 -9.59 -2.52 8.32
N ASP A 192 -10.55 -1.64 8.00
CA ASP A 192 -11.72 -2.02 7.19
C ASP A 192 -11.33 -2.42 5.76
N GLN A 193 -10.44 -1.67 5.10
CA GLN A 193 -9.97 -2.02 3.76
C GLN A 193 -9.18 -3.34 3.72
N THR A 194 -8.57 -3.72 4.83
CA THR A 194 -7.73 -4.93 4.94
C THR A 194 -8.45 -6.09 5.62
N ARG A 195 -9.78 -6.04 5.72
CA ARG A 195 -10.60 -7.08 6.38
C ARG A 195 -10.13 -7.38 7.81
N ARG A 196 -9.72 -6.32 8.52
CA ARG A 196 -9.21 -6.30 9.90
C ARG A 196 -7.91 -7.07 10.09
N ARG A 197 -7.13 -7.26 9.03
CA ARG A 197 -5.81 -7.90 9.10
C ARG A 197 -4.71 -6.94 9.51
N ILE A 198 -4.90 -5.65 9.24
CA ILE A 198 -3.99 -4.58 9.65
C ILE A 198 -4.78 -3.62 10.55
N PRO A 199 -5.01 -3.99 11.83
CA PRO A 199 -5.86 -3.19 12.74
C PRO A 199 -5.18 -1.90 13.22
N GLU A 200 -3.85 -1.88 13.25
CA GLU A 200 -3.07 -0.72 13.66
C GLU A 200 -1.90 -0.56 12.69
N LEU A 201 -2.00 0.43 11.80
CA LEU A 201 -0.95 0.81 10.86
C LEU A 201 -0.06 1.89 11.47
N ILE A 202 -0.68 2.92 12.05
CA ILE A 202 -0.01 4.07 12.65
C ILE A 202 0.04 3.87 14.15
N ALA A 203 1.23 3.57 14.66
CA ALA A 203 1.48 3.45 16.08
C ALA A 203 1.31 4.80 16.81
N GLU A 204 1.13 4.74 18.13
CA GLU A 204 1.11 5.93 18.98
C GLU A 204 2.42 6.74 18.82
N GLY A 205 2.29 8.06 18.86
CA GLY A 205 3.44 8.98 18.77
C GLY A 205 3.95 9.28 17.36
N VAL A 206 3.55 8.52 16.33
CA VAL A 206 3.99 8.76 14.93
C VAL A 206 3.45 10.08 14.37
N LEU A 207 2.19 10.41 14.64
CA LEU A 207 1.59 11.66 14.17
C LEU A 207 2.00 12.84 15.06
N THR A 208 2.39 13.94 14.42
CA THR A 208 2.82 15.18 15.09
C THR A 208 1.86 16.33 14.76
N LYS A 209 1.99 17.45 15.47
CA LYS A 209 1.22 18.68 15.15
C LYS A 209 1.59 19.25 13.76
N GLY A 210 2.78 18.91 13.27
CA GLY A 210 3.27 19.35 11.97
C GLY A 210 2.75 18.50 10.81
N THR A 211 2.18 17.32 11.06
CA THR A 211 1.71 16.42 9.99
C THR A 211 0.67 17.12 9.12
N ARG A 212 0.88 17.07 7.80
CA ARG A 212 -0.05 17.61 6.79
C ARG A 212 -0.59 16.56 5.83
N LEU A 213 0.18 15.51 5.59
CA LEU A 213 -0.18 14.46 4.68
C LEU A 213 0.36 13.14 5.24
N VAL A 214 -0.47 12.11 5.21
CA VAL A 214 -0.08 10.72 5.42
C VAL A 214 -0.53 9.92 4.22
N LEU A 215 0.39 9.13 3.66
CA LEU A 215 0.06 8.17 2.63
C LEU A 215 0.04 6.77 3.26
N THR A 216 -1.03 6.04 3.02
CA THR A 216 -1.16 4.66 3.45
C THR A 216 -1.31 3.76 2.24
N ASN A 217 -0.58 2.66 2.25
CA ASN A 217 -0.80 1.56 1.34
C ASN A 217 -0.96 0.26 2.12
N ALA A 218 -1.95 -0.54 1.76
CA ALA A 218 -2.00 -1.94 2.14
C ALA A 218 -2.42 -2.82 0.97
N ILE A 219 -1.94 -4.07 0.98
CA ILE A 219 -2.36 -5.10 0.04
C ILE A 219 -2.70 -6.38 0.80
N TYR A 220 -3.79 -7.04 0.40
CA TYR A 220 -4.21 -8.33 0.91
C TYR A 220 -4.40 -9.29 -0.27
N LEU A 221 -3.71 -10.43 -0.24
CA LEU A 221 -3.85 -11.49 -1.22
C LEU A 221 -4.20 -12.80 -0.53
N LYS A 222 -5.24 -13.46 -1.02
CA LYS A 222 -5.55 -14.86 -0.74
C LYS A 222 -6.05 -15.51 -2.02
N ALA A 223 -5.17 -16.32 -2.59
CA ALA A 223 -5.43 -17.06 -3.82
C ALA A 223 -5.26 -18.56 -3.57
N PRO A 224 -6.09 -19.41 -4.22
CA PRO A 224 -5.92 -20.86 -4.18
C PRO A 224 -4.69 -21.27 -5.00
N TRP A 225 -3.98 -22.30 -4.54
CA TRP A 225 -2.99 -22.97 -5.37
C TRP A 225 -3.63 -23.57 -6.63
N LYS A 226 -2.92 -23.48 -7.77
CA LYS A 226 -3.31 -24.13 -9.03
C LYS A 226 -3.46 -25.65 -8.87
N THR A 227 -2.48 -26.26 -8.19
CA THR A 227 -2.49 -27.65 -7.73
C THR A 227 -2.44 -27.62 -6.21
N ARG A 228 -3.49 -28.12 -5.55
CA ARG A 228 -3.61 -28.03 -4.08
C ARG A 228 -2.90 -29.19 -3.41
N PHE A 229 -2.29 -28.92 -2.27
CA PHE A 229 -1.81 -29.93 -1.34
C PHE A 229 -2.98 -30.74 -0.76
N GLY A 230 -2.77 -32.03 -0.57
CA GLY A 230 -3.72 -32.89 0.16
C GLY A 230 -3.63 -32.60 1.65
N ALA A 231 -4.74 -32.23 2.29
CA ALA A 231 -4.75 -31.89 3.72
C ALA A 231 -4.24 -33.06 4.59
N ASP A 232 -4.61 -34.29 4.23
CA ASP A 232 -4.21 -35.52 4.94
C ASP A 232 -2.73 -35.88 4.78
N PHE A 233 -2.04 -35.24 3.83
CA PHE A 233 -0.60 -35.42 3.65
C PHE A 233 0.22 -34.41 4.43
N THR A 234 -0.40 -33.39 5.04
CA THR A 234 0.31 -32.41 5.88
C THR A 234 0.69 -33.02 7.22
N LYS A 235 1.96 -32.94 7.61
CA LYS A 235 2.50 -33.57 8.83
C LYS A 235 3.47 -32.65 9.56
N GLU A 236 3.65 -32.84 10.86
CA GLU A 236 4.73 -32.16 11.59
C GLU A 236 6.08 -32.76 11.20
N GLU A 237 6.96 -31.89 10.70
CA GLU A 237 8.31 -32.25 10.29
C GLU A 237 9.33 -31.16 10.69
N PRO A 238 10.60 -31.53 10.90
CA PRO A 238 11.64 -30.58 11.30
C PRO A 238 11.98 -29.59 10.17
N PHE A 239 11.99 -28.30 10.50
CA PHE A 239 12.53 -27.22 9.69
C PHE A 239 13.82 -26.69 10.32
N MET A 240 14.93 -26.80 9.60
CA MET A 240 16.24 -26.32 10.05
C MET A 240 16.37 -24.82 9.74
N ARG A 241 16.64 -24.03 10.78
CA ARG A 241 16.87 -22.58 10.69
C ARG A 241 18.31 -22.27 10.31
N LEU A 242 18.57 -21.02 9.95
CA LEU A 242 19.90 -20.53 9.56
C LEU A 242 20.94 -20.66 10.69
N ASP A 243 20.52 -20.59 11.95
CA ASP A 243 21.38 -20.80 13.13
C ASP A 243 21.67 -22.28 13.44
N GLY A 244 21.20 -23.21 12.61
CA GLY A 244 21.31 -24.65 12.78
C GLY A 244 20.32 -25.24 13.79
N SER A 245 19.53 -24.42 14.49
CA SER A 245 18.45 -24.92 15.34
C SER A 245 17.29 -25.48 14.51
N THR A 246 16.45 -26.32 15.11
CA THR A 246 15.31 -26.95 14.44
C THR A 246 14.01 -26.60 15.13
N VAL A 247 12.96 -26.36 14.34
CA VAL A 247 11.58 -26.24 14.82
C VAL A 247 10.67 -27.22 14.10
N GLN A 248 9.57 -27.63 14.75
CA GLN A 248 8.53 -28.40 14.08
C GLN A 248 7.61 -27.48 13.28
N ALA A 249 7.38 -27.81 12.02
CA ALA A 249 6.47 -27.08 11.14
C ALA A 249 5.48 -28.05 10.49
N GLN A 250 4.28 -27.57 10.17
CA GLN A 250 3.30 -28.32 9.39
C GLN A 250 3.76 -28.32 7.93
N MET A 251 4.47 -29.37 7.53
CA MET A 251 5.01 -29.54 6.19
C MET A 251 3.92 -30.12 5.28
N MET A 252 3.60 -29.40 4.20
CA MET A 252 2.60 -29.82 3.22
C MET A 252 3.22 -30.72 2.16
N HIS A 253 2.47 -31.73 1.70
CA HIS A 253 2.87 -32.67 0.65
C HIS A 253 1.75 -32.81 -0.40
N GLN A 254 2.12 -33.14 -1.64
CA GLN A 254 1.21 -33.30 -2.78
C GLN A 254 1.55 -34.56 -3.58
#